data_AF-A0A385N1G7-F1
#
_entry.id   AF-A0A385N1G7-F1
#
_cell.length_a   1.000
_cell.length_b   1.000
_cell.length_c   1.000
_cell.angle_alpha   90.00
_cell.angle_beta   90.00
_cell.angle_gamma   90.00
#
_symmetry.space_group_name_H-M   'P 1'
#
loop_
_entity.id
_entity.type
_entity.pdbx_description
1 polymer ?
#
loop_
_entity_poly.entity_id
_entity_poly.type
_entity_poly.pdbx_seq_one_letter_code
_entity_poly.pdbx_strand_id
1 'polypeptide(L)'
;MKAKKIKKIRFDDIYDHAEKRLADGVVESNGVVVGDHSDHGKSYYEVRCGFCSGYFDAYKWSLRGGGKRCPHCDALMGSTFQMYQWEALVKKEEDKANA
;
A
#
# COMPACT_ATOMS: atom_id res chain seq x y z
N MET A 1 14.84 -25.14 9.85
CA MET A 1 13.42 -24.78 9.61
C MET A 1 13.40 -23.57 8.68
N LYS A 2 12.81 -23.66 7.48
CA LYS A 2 12.73 -22.51 6.56
C LYS A 2 11.66 -21.56 7.08
N ALA A 3 12.01 -20.33 7.43
CA ALA A 3 11.04 -19.30 7.80
C ALA A 3 10.00 -19.16 6.66
N LYS A 4 8.72 -19.34 6.99
CA LYS A 4 7.63 -19.22 6.01
C LYS A 4 7.54 -17.74 5.62
N LYS A 5 7.99 -17.39 4.41
CA LYS A 5 7.90 -16.01 3.90
C LYS A 5 6.44 -15.57 3.93
N ILE A 6 6.18 -14.43 4.56
CA ILE A 6 4.85 -13.81 4.57
C ILE A 6 4.48 -13.46 3.13
N LYS A 7 3.27 -13.83 2.71
CA LYS A 7 2.76 -13.51 1.36
C LYS A 7 2.53 -12.01 1.24
N LYS A 8 2.65 -11.47 0.02
CA LYS A 8 2.26 -10.08 -0.24
C LYS A 8 0.74 -9.92 -0.10
N ILE A 9 0.29 -8.86 0.57
CA ILE A 9 -1.15 -8.58 0.77
C ILE A 9 -1.89 -8.41 -0.56
N ARG A 10 -3.13 -8.88 -0.66
CA ARG A 10 -4.03 -8.72 -1.81
C ARG A 10 -5.36 -8.12 -1.35
N PHE A 11 -6.20 -7.65 -2.27
CA PHE A 11 -7.51 -7.10 -1.90
C PHE A 11 -8.38 -8.09 -1.13
N ASP A 12 -8.40 -9.35 -1.58
CA ASP A 12 -9.12 -10.44 -0.92
C ASP A 12 -8.62 -10.74 0.50
N ASP A 13 -7.42 -10.26 0.86
CA ASP A 13 -6.85 -10.44 2.20
C ASP A 13 -7.24 -9.31 3.16
N ILE A 14 -7.79 -8.19 2.68
CA ILE A 14 -7.93 -6.95 3.48
C ILE A 14 -9.09 -7.05 4.47
N TYR A 15 -10.22 -7.62 4.07
CA TYR A 15 -11.47 -7.51 4.79
C TYR A 15 -12.05 -8.87 5.15
N ASP A 16 -12.37 -9.04 6.42
CA ASP A 16 -13.19 -10.14 6.90
C ASP A 16 -14.67 -9.79 6.67
N HIS A 17 -15.27 -10.41 5.65
CA HIS A 17 -16.66 -10.18 5.30
C HIS A 17 -17.66 -10.72 6.32
N ALA A 18 -17.27 -11.71 7.15
CA ALA A 18 -18.13 -12.25 8.19
C ALA A 18 -18.21 -11.28 9.38
N GLU A 19 -17.04 -10.79 9.82
CA GLU A 19 -16.91 -9.89 10.97
C GLU A 19 -17.07 -8.40 10.59
N LYS A 20 -17.21 -8.09 9.30
CA LYS A 20 -17.34 -6.73 8.76
C LYS A 20 -16.23 -5.78 9.23
N ARG A 21 -15.00 -6.29 9.32
CA ARG A 21 -13.81 -5.53 9.76
C ARG A 21 -12.58 -5.88 8.93
N LEU A 22 -11.48 -5.17 9.14
CA LEU A 22 -10.19 -5.57 8.58
C LEU A 22 -9.82 -6.97 9.08
N ALA A 23 -9.29 -7.78 8.17
CA ALA A 23 -8.83 -9.13 8.49
C ALA A 23 -7.69 -9.08 9.51
N ASP A 24 -7.56 -10.15 10.29
CA ASP A 24 -6.56 -10.21 11.35
C ASP A 24 -5.13 -10.02 10.82
N GLY A 25 -4.38 -9.13 11.47
CA GLY A 25 -3.02 -8.77 11.08
C GLY A 25 -2.93 -7.84 9.86
N VAL A 26 -4.05 -7.34 9.34
CA VAL A 26 -4.07 -6.26 8.34
C VAL A 26 -4.16 -4.91 9.04
N VAL A 27 -3.29 -3.99 8.65
CA VAL A 27 -3.31 -2.60 9.11
C VAL A 27 -3.57 -1.67 7.92
N GLU A 28 -4.28 -0.58 8.21
CA GLU A 28 -4.60 0.48 7.26
C GLU A 28 -3.78 1.74 7.59
N SER A 29 -3.34 2.43 6.53
CA SER A 29 -2.78 3.77 6.60
C SER A 29 -3.22 4.55 5.35
N ASN A 30 -3.02 5.86 5.33
CA ASN A 30 -3.41 6.70 4.20
C ASN A 30 -2.20 7.11 3.38
N GLY A 31 -2.27 6.89 2.06
CA GLY A 31 -1.36 7.53 1.12
C GLY A 31 -1.69 9.02 1.00
N VAL A 32 -0.68 9.86 0.94
CA VAL A 32 -0.85 11.30 0.73
C VAL A 32 -0.53 11.61 -0.73
N VAL A 33 -1.52 12.09 -1.47
CA VAL A 33 -1.30 12.60 -2.83
C VAL A 33 -0.57 13.93 -2.72
N VAL A 34 0.64 14.00 -3.28
CA VAL A 34 1.47 15.21 -3.29
C VAL A 34 1.53 15.87 -4.67
N GLY A 35 1.15 15.14 -5.71
CA GLY A 35 1.05 15.65 -7.08
C GLY A 35 -0.05 14.95 -7.88
N ASP A 36 -0.69 15.70 -8.77
CA ASP A 36 -1.58 15.18 -9.81
C ASP A 36 -1.06 15.60 -11.17
N HIS A 37 -0.65 14.63 -11.98
CA HIS A 37 -0.09 14.84 -13.30
C HIS A 37 -1.00 14.24 -14.35
N SER A 38 -1.25 15.02 -15.40
CA SER A 38 -1.95 14.55 -16.58
C SER A 38 -1.37 15.23 -17.82
N ASP A 39 -0.57 14.50 -18.59
CA ASP A 39 0.03 15.01 -19.81
C ASP A 39 0.15 13.92 -20.88
N HIS A 40 -0.04 14.30 -22.14
CA HIS A 40 0.09 13.45 -23.34
C HIS A 40 -0.53 12.04 -23.20
N GLY A 41 -1.73 11.94 -22.61
CA GLY A 41 -2.46 10.68 -22.43
C GLY A 41 -1.99 9.81 -21.24
N LYS A 42 -1.03 10.29 -20.45
CA LYS A 42 -0.60 9.67 -19.19
C LYS A 42 -1.11 10.48 -18.02
N SER A 43 -1.94 9.85 -17.19
CA SER A 43 -2.41 10.47 -15.93
C SER A 43 -2.01 9.60 -14.75
N TYR A 44 -1.33 10.20 -13.76
CA TYR A 44 -0.86 9.54 -12.55
C TYR A 44 -0.86 10.51 -11.37
N TYR A 45 -0.96 9.94 -10.17
CA TYR A 45 -0.76 10.67 -8.92
C TYR A 45 0.65 10.38 -8.41
N GLU A 46 1.34 11.40 -7.93
CA GLU A 46 2.51 11.21 -7.07
C GLU A 46 2.00 11.02 -5.64
N VAL A 47 2.33 9.89 -5.04
CA VAL A 47 1.81 9.51 -3.72
C VAL A 47 2.94 9.22 -2.76
N ARG A 48 2.88 9.83 -1.58
CA ARG A 48 3.71 9.46 -0.42
C ARG A 48 3.04 8.32 0.33
N CYS A 49 3.74 7.19 0.46
CA CYS A 49 3.22 6.01 1.14
C CYS A 49 3.04 6.24 2.65
N GLY A 50 1.86 5.91 3.18
CA GLY A 50 1.54 6.03 4.61
C GLY A 50 2.34 5.11 5.55
N PHE A 51 2.99 4.05 5.03
CA PHE A 51 3.79 3.12 5.85
C PHE A 51 5.29 3.47 5.84
N CYS A 52 5.88 3.55 4.64
CA CYS A 52 7.33 3.75 4.52
C CYS A 52 7.74 5.20 4.26
N SER A 53 6.78 6.11 4.06
CA SER A 53 7.03 7.49 3.59
C SER A 53 7.75 7.60 2.23
N GLY A 54 7.98 6.49 1.52
CA GLY A 54 8.53 6.52 0.17
C GLY A 54 7.51 7.06 -0.84
N TYR A 55 8.01 7.80 -1.81
CA TYR A 55 7.23 8.37 -2.92
C TYR A 55 7.15 7.38 -4.08
N PHE A 56 6.00 7.34 -4.76
CA PHE A 56 5.81 6.53 -5.96
C PHE A 56 4.66 7.05 -6.83
N ASP A 57 4.75 6.74 -8.12
CA ASP A 57 3.72 7.09 -9.09
C ASP A 57 2.62 6.03 -9.17
N ALA A 58 1.38 6.48 -9.03
CA ALA A 58 0.19 5.67 -9.17
C ALA A 58 -0.63 6.12 -10.38
N TYR A 59 -0.51 5.38 -11.49
CA TYR A 59 -1.31 5.63 -12.68
C TYR A 59 -2.80 5.52 -12.39
N LYS A 60 -3.59 6.52 -12.82
CA LYS A 60 -5.04 6.59 -12.54
C LYS A 60 -5.78 5.34 -13.03
N TRP A 61 -5.37 4.76 -14.16
CA TRP A 61 -5.96 3.52 -14.70
C TRP A 61 -5.65 2.29 -13.84
N SER A 62 -4.47 2.23 -13.21
CA SER A 62 -4.09 1.09 -12.35
C SER A 62 -4.91 1.05 -11.06
N LEU A 63 -5.24 2.23 -10.51
CA LEU A 63 -6.02 2.36 -9.28
C LEU A 63 -7.46 1.86 -9.44
N ARG A 64 -8.04 1.97 -10.63
CA ARG A 64 -9.42 1.51 -10.91
C ARG A 64 -9.52 -0.01 -11.09
N GLY A 65 -8.44 -0.68 -11.49
CA GLY A 65 -8.47 -2.12 -11.82
C GLY A 65 -8.13 -3.02 -10.64
N GLY A 66 -6.97 -2.79 -10.01
CA GLY A 66 -6.42 -3.72 -9.03
C GLY A 66 -5.46 -3.06 -8.06
N GLY A 67 -5.65 -1.76 -7.83
CA GLY A 67 -4.80 -0.96 -6.95
C GLY A 67 -3.36 -0.81 -7.43
N LYS A 68 -2.54 -0.15 -6.62
CA LYS A 68 -1.12 0.06 -6.88
C LYS A 68 -0.32 -0.35 -5.65
N ARG A 69 0.75 -1.13 -5.84
CA ARG A 69 1.69 -1.44 -4.77
C ARG A 69 2.74 -0.36 -4.63
N CYS A 70 3.08 -0.05 -3.38
CA CYS A 70 4.26 0.73 -3.05
C CYS A 70 5.52 -0.08 -3.41
N PRO A 71 6.45 0.45 -4.21
CA PRO A 71 7.68 -0.25 -4.59
C PRO A 71 8.66 -0.43 -3.41
N HIS A 72 8.52 0.35 -2.34
CA HIS A 72 9.45 0.38 -1.20
C HIS A 72 9.09 -0.60 -0.09
N CYS A 73 7.79 -0.85 0.13
CA CYS A 73 7.30 -1.69 1.22
C CYS A 73 6.20 -2.69 0.83
N ASP A 74 5.90 -2.83 -0.47
CA ASP A 74 4.89 -3.76 -1.00
C ASP A 74 3.44 -3.54 -0.52
N ALA A 75 3.18 -2.46 0.22
CA ALA A 75 1.84 -2.09 0.68
C ALA A 75 0.91 -1.86 -0.51
N LEU A 76 -0.34 -2.29 -0.38
CA LEU A 76 -1.34 -2.23 -1.46
C LEU A 76 -2.23 -1.00 -1.29
N MET A 77 -2.27 -0.13 -2.29
CA MET A 77 -3.11 1.06 -2.33
C MET A 77 -4.36 0.85 -3.16
N GLY A 78 -5.52 1.17 -2.60
CA GLY A 78 -6.81 1.20 -3.28
C GLY A 78 -7.07 2.49 -4.09
N SER A 79 -8.24 2.54 -4.72
CA SER A 79 -8.70 3.70 -5.51
C SER A 79 -8.97 4.95 -4.68
N THR A 80 -9.20 4.79 -3.38
CA THR A 80 -9.42 5.83 -2.38
C THR A 80 -8.13 6.31 -1.70
N PHE A 81 -6.96 5.86 -2.19
CA PHE A 81 -5.64 6.12 -1.60
C PHE A 81 -5.41 5.50 -0.21
N GLN A 82 -6.36 4.72 0.30
CA GLN A 82 -6.17 3.86 1.45
C GLN A 82 -5.13 2.80 1.11
N MET A 83 -4.20 2.58 2.04
CA MET A 83 -3.10 1.63 1.89
C MET A 83 -3.21 0.55 2.95
N TYR A 84 -2.96 -0.69 2.54
CA TYR A 84 -3.05 -1.86 3.40
C TYR A 84 -1.74 -2.64 3.39
N GLN A 85 -1.37 -3.17 4.55
CA GLN A 85 -0.22 -4.05 4.70
C GLN A 85 -0.44 -5.03 5.85
N TRP A 86 0.27 -6.16 5.81
CA TRP A 86 0.41 -7.03 6.97
C TRP A 86 1.17 -6.29 8.07
N GLU A 87 0.64 -6.27 9.28
CA GLU A 87 1.27 -5.66 10.45
C GLU A 87 2.72 -6.14 10.62
N ALA A 88 2.95 -7.44 10.41
CA ALA A 88 4.27 -8.06 10.50
C ALA A 88 5.30 -7.58 9.45
N LEU A 89 4.86 -6.87 8.39
CA LEU A 89 5.73 -6.31 7.35
C LEU A 89 5.87 -4.78 7.44
N VAL A 90 5.17 -4.13 8.37
CA VAL A 90 5.34 -2.69 8.58
C VAL A 90 6.67 -2.45 9.28
N LYS A 91 7.60 -1.79 8.59
CA LYS A 91 8.88 -1.37 9.17
C LYS A 91 8.58 -0.37 10.30
N LYS A 92 8.86 -0.76 11.54
CA LYS A 92 8.78 0.14 12.70
C LYS A 92 9.91 1.17 12.59
N GLU A 93 9.71 2.36 13.16
CA GLU A 93 10.65 3.48 13.03
C GLU A 93 12.06 3.16 13.55
N GLU A 94 12.20 2.19 14.45
CA GLU A 94 13.49 1.70 14.97
C GLU A 94 14.42 1.12 13.87
N ASP A 95 13.86 0.60 12.77
CA ASP A 95 14.64 0.08 11.63
C ASP A 95 15.07 1.18 10.63
N LYS A 96 14.52 2.39 10.75
CA LYS A 96 14.82 3.52 9.85
C LYS A 96 16.06 4.32 10.28
N ALA A 97 16.54 4.13 11.51
CA ALA A 97 17.67 4.88 12.07
C ALA A 97 19.05 4.22 11.81
N ASN A 98 19.09 3.00 11.25
CA ASN A 98 20.32 2.22 11.09
C ASN A 98 20.60 1.77 9.63
N ALA A 99 20.03 2.44 8.63
CA ALA A 99 20.27 2.15 7.21
C ALA A 99 20.89 3.35 6.48
#